data_AF-A0A8T5BL56-F1
#
_entry.id   AF-A0A8T5BL56-F1
#
_cell.length_a   1.000
_cell.length_b   1.000
_cell.length_c   1.000
_cell.angle_alpha   90.00
_cell.angle_beta   90.00
_cell.angle_gamma   90.00
#
_symmetry.space_group_name_H-M   'P 1'
#
loop_
_entity.id
_entity.type
_entity.pdbx_description
1 polymer ?
#
loop_
_entity_poly.entity_id
_entity_poly.type
_entity_poly.pdbx_seq_one_letter_code
_entity_poly.pdbx_strand_id
1 'polypeptide(L)'
;MIVKDPVCGMPIDPEKTEFKAEVRGKTYYFCSDNCRHIFIERSYIAYFSMEIGIRSEIPTYSGGLGVLAGDTIRSSADLRIPLVAVTLVSKKGYIRQKLTEDGNQIEFPDEWDPSKFMTLMPAEVNVKIGGRNVKIRSWLYEYQSLTGG
;
A
#
# COMPACT_ATOMS: atom_id res chain seq x y z
N MET A 1 -1.05 -30.56 0.35
CA MET A 1 -1.83 -29.34 0.67
C MET A 1 -2.01 -28.57 -0.63
N ILE A 2 -3.24 -28.29 -1.06
CA ILE A 2 -3.48 -27.56 -2.31
C ILE A 2 -3.24 -26.06 -2.09
N VAL A 3 -2.48 -25.44 -2.98
CA VAL A 3 -2.23 -23.99 -3.03
C VAL A 3 -2.93 -23.38 -4.23
N LYS A 4 -3.11 -22.05 -4.28
CA LYS A 4 -3.70 -21.37 -5.44
C LYS A 4 -2.62 -20.68 -6.26
N ASP A 5 -2.73 -20.78 -7.58
CA ASP A 5 -1.95 -19.96 -8.51
C ASP A 5 -2.24 -18.47 -8.24
N PRO A 6 -1.24 -17.63 -7.96
CA PRO A 6 -1.46 -16.21 -7.66
C PRO A 6 -1.87 -15.37 -8.88
N VAL A 7 -1.74 -15.90 -10.11
CA VAL A 7 -2.13 -15.21 -11.35
C VAL A 7 -3.57 -15.53 -11.72
N CYS A 8 -3.95 -16.81 -11.75
CA CYS A 8 -5.27 -17.22 -12.24
C CYS A 8 -6.21 -17.80 -11.16
N GLY A 9 -5.70 -18.09 -9.96
CA GLY A 9 -6.46 -18.68 -8.86
C GLY A 9 -6.67 -20.20 -8.95
N MET A 10 -6.08 -20.88 -9.93
CA MET A 10 -6.23 -22.33 -10.13
C MET A 10 -5.66 -23.10 -8.92
N PRO A 11 -6.36 -24.15 -8.42
CA PRO A 11 -5.81 -25.00 -7.37
C PRO A 11 -4.67 -25.87 -7.91
N ILE A 12 -3.53 -25.88 -7.23
CA ILE A 12 -2.32 -26.59 -7.61
C ILE A 12 -1.86 -27.48 -6.46
N ASP A 13 -1.39 -28.67 -6.81
CA ASP A 13 -0.63 -29.54 -5.92
C ASP A 13 0.86 -29.18 -6.00
N PRO A 14 1.48 -28.61 -4.94
CA PRO A 14 2.87 -28.16 -4.95
C PRO A 14 3.89 -29.25 -5.30
N GLU A 15 3.56 -30.53 -5.09
CA GLU A 15 4.47 -31.64 -5.40
C GLU A 15 4.43 -32.07 -6.87
N LYS A 16 3.38 -31.65 -7.61
CA LYS A 16 3.17 -32.06 -9.01
C LYS A 16 3.57 -31.02 -10.03
N THR A 17 3.66 -29.75 -9.65
CA THR A 17 4.06 -28.68 -10.58
C THR A 17 5.57 -28.46 -10.52
N GLU A 18 6.19 -28.33 -11.70
CA GLU A 18 7.57 -27.86 -11.82
C GLU A 18 7.66 -26.32 -11.84
N PHE A 19 6.55 -25.64 -12.11
CA PHE A 19 6.49 -24.18 -12.23
C PHE A 19 6.41 -23.54 -10.84
N LYS A 20 7.56 -23.05 -10.38
CA LYS A 20 7.69 -22.32 -9.12
C LYS A 20 8.63 -21.13 -9.25
N ALA A 21 8.45 -20.13 -8.40
CA ALA A 21 9.31 -18.96 -8.32
C ALA A 21 9.49 -18.53 -6.87
N GLU A 22 10.69 -18.07 -6.51
CA GLU A 22 10.95 -17.50 -5.20
C GLU A 22 10.99 -15.98 -5.32
N VAL A 23 10.08 -15.30 -4.63
CA VAL A 23 9.98 -13.83 -4.64
C VAL A 23 9.90 -13.34 -3.21
N ARG A 24 10.84 -12.47 -2.83
CA ARG A 24 10.95 -11.89 -1.46
C ARG A 24 10.97 -12.96 -0.35
N GLY A 25 11.69 -14.07 -0.58
CA GLY A 25 11.83 -15.18 0.39
C GLY A 25 10.60 -16.08 0.54
N LYS A 26 9.60 -15.93 -0.33
CA LYS A 26 8.41 -16.79 -0.39
C LYS A 26 8.37 -17.55 -1.71
N THR A 27 8.13 -18.86 -1.65
CA THR A 27 7.93 -19.70 -2.84
C THR A 27 6.47 -19.63 -3.31
N TYR A 28 6.29 -19.36 -4.60
CA TYR A 28 5.01 -19.37 -5.30
C TYR A 28 4.99 -20.53 -6.31
N TYR A 29 3.80 -21.12 -6.48
CA TYR A 29 3.56 -22.25 -7.39
C TYR A 29 2.57 -21.84 -8.46
N PHE A 30 2.78 -22.32 -9.68
CA PHE A 30 2.00 -21.92 -10.87
C PHE A 30 1.46 -23.13 -11.63
N CYS A 31 0.33 -22.94 -12.30
CA CYS A 31 -0.32 -23.97 -13.11
C CYS A 31 0.36 -24.14 -14.48
N SER A 32 1.17 -23.16 -14.90
CA SER A 32 1.86 -23.12 -16.18
C SER A 32 3.08 -22.19 -16.14
N ASP A 33 4.02 -22.37 -17.05
CA ASP A 33 5.15 -21.44 -17.23
C ASP A 33 4.68 -20.02 -17.61
N ASN A 34 3.57 -19.91 -18.35
CA ASN A 34 2.96 -18.61 -18.67
C ASN A 34 2.50 -17.85 -17.42
N CYS A 35 1.84 -18.51 -16.46
CA CYS A 35 1.45 -17.88 -15.20
C CYS A 35 2.69 -17.50 -14.37
N ARG A 36 3.72 -18.35 -14.36
CA ARG A 36 5.01 -18.03 -13.71
C ARG A 36 5.65 -16.78 -14.35
N HIS A 37 5.68 -16.70 -15.67
CA HIS A 37 6.25 -15.58 -16.42
C HIS A 37 5.47 -14.28 -16.18
N ILE A 38 4.13 -14.31 -16.31
CA ILE A 38 3.27 -13.15 -15.98
C ILE A 38 3.51 -12.66 -14.56
N PHE A 39 3.73 -13.57 -13.61
CA PHE A 39 3.98 -13.22 -12.22
C PHE A 39 5.35 -12.59 -12.00
N ILE A 40 6.40 -13.13 -12.63
CA ILE A 40 7.78 -12.66 -12.49
C ILE A 40 7.98 -11.33 -13.23
N GLU A 41 7.45 -11.22 -14.44
CA GLU A 41 7.60 -10.05 -15.31
C GLU A 41 6.48 -9.02 -15.12
N ARG A 42 5.68 -9.16 -14.06
CA ARG A 42 4.62 -8.22 -13.77
C ARG A 42 5.21 -6.84 -13.50
N SER A 43 5.00 -5.93 -14.44
CA SER A 43 5.31 -4.51 -14.24
C SER A 43 4.36 -3.94 -13.18
N TYR A 44 4.93 -3.35 -12.13
CA TYR A 44 4.17 -2.60 -11.14
C TYR A 44 4.06 -1.14 -11.56
N ILE A 45 2.88 -0.57 -11.38
CA ILE A 45 2.63 0.86 -11.53
C ILE A 45 2.98 1.53 -10.20
N ALA A 46 3.97 2.40 -10.20
CA ALA A 46 4.27 3.24 -9.04
C ALA A 46 3.41 4.52 -9.11
N TYR A 47 2.46 4.65 -8.19
CA TYR A 47 1.54 5.79 -8.12
C TYR A 47 1.93 6.72 -6.97
N PHE A 48 2.53 7.87 -7.31
CA PHE A 48 2.97 8.86 -6.33
C PHE A 48 1.91 9.93 -6.13
N SER A 49 1.51 10.16 -4.89
CA SER A 49 0.64 11.27 -4.51
C SER A 49 1.09 11.88 -3.18
N MET A 50 0.99 13.20 -3.08
CA MET A 50 1.26 13.92 -1.84
C MET A 50 0.21 13.66 -0.76
N GLU A 51 -0.97 13.17 -1.16
CA GLU A 51 -2.05 12.81 -0.26
C GLU A 51 -2.72 11.51 -0.72
N ILE A 52 -3.07 10.65 0.22
CA ILE A 52 -3.82 9.42 -0.03
C ILE A 52 -4.82 9.22 1.12
N GLY A 53 -6.12 9.19 0.80
CA GLY A 53 -7.20 8.94 1.74
C GLY A 53 -7.72 7.51 1.61
N ILE A 54 -7.14 6.59 2.38
CA ILE A 54 -7.54 5.16 2.35
C ILE A 54 -8.50 4.81 3.48
N ARG A 55 -8.27 5.39 4.67
CA ARG A 55 -9.09 5.22 5.87
C ARG A 55 -9.05 6.51 6.67
N SER A 56 -10.13 6.81 7.37
CA SER A 56 -10.23 7.99 8.25
C SER A 56 -9.17 8.02 9.36
N GLU A 57 -8.72 6.86 9.82
CA GLU A 57 -7.76 6.69 10.92
C GLU A 57 -6.30 6.78 10.46
N ILE A 58 -6.08 6.90 9.13
CA ILE A 58 -4.78 7.10 8.50
C ILE A 58 -4.76 8.53 7.94
N PRO A 59 -4.33 9.53 8.71
CA PRO A 59 -4.42 10.94 8.36
C PRO A 59 -3.30 11.35 7.38
N THR A 60 -3.27 10.73 6.21
CA THR A 60 -2.35 11.04 5.09
C THR A 60 -3.03 11.84 3.98
N TYR A 61 -4.15 12.50 4.28
CA TYR A 61 -4.86 13.38 3.36
C TYR A 61 -5.62 14.47 4.12
N SER A 62 -5.98 15.53 3.40
CA SER A 62 -6.70 16.69 3.93
C SER A 62 -7.94 17.07 3.11
N GLY A 63 -8.05 16.58 1.87
CA GLY A 63 -9.17 16.92 1.00
C GLY A 63 -9.28 16.10 -0.28
N GLY A 64 -9.82 16.72 -1.33
CA GLY A 64 -10.24 16.05 -2.57
C GLY A 64 -9.11 15.31 -3.31
N LEU A 65 -7.87 15.81 -3.24
CA LEU A 65 -6.71 15.13 -3.82
C LEU A 65 -6.53 13.73 -3.23
N GLY A 66 -6.50 13.63 -1.90
CA GLY A 66 -6.32 12.35 -1.23
C GLY A 66 -7.53 11.43 -1.39
N VAL A 67 -8.75 11.97 -1.43
CA VAL A 67 -9.96 11.19 -1.72
C VAL A 67 -9.88 10.55 -3.11
N LEU A 68 -9.56 11.34 -4.14
CA LEU A 68 -9.39 10.84 -5.50
C LEU A 68 -8.27 9.79 -5.61
N ALA A 69 -7.15 10.02 -4.92
CA ALA A 69 -6.05 9.06 -4.86
C ALA A 69 -6.49 7.74 -4.19
N GLY A 70 -7.28 7.83 -3.11
CA GLY A 70 -7.88 6.67 -2.45
C GLY A 70 -8.81 5.88 -3.36
N ASP A 71 -9.72 6.57 -4.07
CA ASP A 71 -10.63 5.95 -5.03
C ASP A 71 -9.89 5.29 -6.20
N THR A 72 -8.78 5.89 -6.64
CA THR A 72 -7.90 5.31 -7.67
C THR A 72 -7.29 4.01 -7.18
N ILE A 73 -6.79 3.97 -5.94
CA ILE A 73 -6.19 2.76 -5.34
C ILE A 73 -7.26 1.68 -5.17
N ARG A 74 -8.44 2.04 -4.67
CA ARG A 74 -9.56 1.12 -4.52
C ARG A 74 -9.98 0.50 -5.85
N SER A 75 -10.20 1.32 -6.87
CA SER A 75 -10.56 0.86 -8.21
C SER A 75 -9.46 -0.01 -8.82
N SER A 76 -8.19 0.33 -8.57
CA SER A 76 -7.06 -0.49 -9.01
C SER A 76 -7.05 -1.86 -8.35
N ALA A 77 -7.35 -1.94 -7.05
CA ALA A 77 -7.49 -3.21 -6.35
C ALA A 77 -8.68 -4.02 -6.88
N ASP A 78 -9.85 -3.40 -7.08
CA ASP A 78 -11.03 -4.05 -7.68
C ASP A 78 -10.72 -4.69 -9.04
N LEU A 79 -9.95 -3.98 -9.87
CA LEU A 79 -9.51 -4.44 -11.18
C LEU A 79 -8.26 -5.32 -11.15
N ARG A 80 -7.71 -5.61 -9.96
CA ARG A 80 -6.46 -6.36 -9.75
C ARG A 80 -5.27 -5.79 -10.51
N ILE A 81 -5.22 -4.47 -10.67
CA ILE A 81 -4.11 -3.75 -11.29
C ILE A 81 -2.90 -3.77 -10.33
N PRO A 82 -1.69 -4.15 -10.77
CA PRO A 82 -0.51 -4.21 -9.91
C PRO A 82 0.02 -2.80 -9.60
N LEU A 83 -0.63 -2.11 -8.67
CA LEU A 83 -0.31 -0.73 -8.29
C LEU A 83 0.33 -0.67 -6.90
N VAL A 84 1.45 0.07 -6.80
CA VAL A 84 2.09 0.43 -5.53
C VAL A 84 1.95 1.93 -5.36
N ALA A 85 1.11 2.34 -4.41
CA ALA A 85 0.92 3.74 -4.08
C ALA A 85 1.95 4.22 -3.06
N VAL A 86 2.47 5.44 -3.25
CA VAL A 86 3.48 6.05 -2.38
C VAL A 86 3.02 7.44 -1.98
N THR A 87 3.00 7.69 -0.67
CA THR A 87 2.72 9.00 -0.08
C THR A 87 3.60 9.24 1.14
N LEU A 88 3.58 10.46 1.65
CA LEU A 88 4.29 10.83 2.87
C LEU A 88 3.47 10.45 4.10
N VAL A 89 4.15 9.90 5.10
CA VAL A 89 3.57 9.56 6.40
C VAL A 89 4.08 10.57 7.43
N SER A 90 3.27 11.59 7.71
CA SER A 90 3.54 12.55 8.78
C SER A 90 3.03 12.04 10.11
N LYS A 91 3.81 12.15 11.19
CA LYS A 91 3.37 11.81 12.56
C LYS A 91 2.34 12.79 13.12
N LYS A 92 2.34 14.01 12.60
CA LYS A 92 1.29 14.99 12.83
C LYS A 92 0.32 14.80 11.67
N GLY A 93 -0.89 14.33 11.95
CA GLY A 93 -1.97 14.27 10.96
C GLY A 93 -2.34 15.66 10.45
N TYR A 94 -3.53 15.82 9.86
CA TYR A 94 -3.96 17.14 9.40
C TYR A 94 -4.29 18.06 10.59
N ILE A 95 -5.54 18.03 11.08
CA ILE A 95 -5.97 18.70 12.30
C ILE A 95 -7.22 18.00 12.82
N ARG A 96 -7.40 17.97 14.13
CA ARG A 96 -8.69 17.65 14.75
C ARG A 96 -9.44 18.94 15.04
N GLN A 97 -10.55 19.14 14.34
CA GLN A 97 -11.39 20.32 14.47
C GLN A 97 -12.37 20.16 15.66
N LYS A 98 -12.53 21.21 16.45
CA LYS A 98 -13.63 21.39 17.42
C LYS A 98 -14.30 22.74 17.18
N LEU A 99 -15.62 22.76 17.15
CA LEU A 99 -16.38 24.01 17.12
C LEU A 99 -16.72 24.45 18.55
N THR A 100 -16.54 25.74 18.83
CA THR A 100 -17.04 26.39 20.05
C THR A 100 -18.56 26.58 19.97
N GLU A 101 -19.19 26.88 21.10
CA GLU A 101 -20.63 27.20 21.15
C GLU A 101 -20.99 28.39 20.25
N ASP A 102 -20.07 29.35 20.09
CA ASP A 102 -20.23 30.52 19.21
C ASP A 102 -19.91 30.22 17.72
N GLY A 103 -19.63 28.95 17.37
CA GLY A 103 -19.33 28.54 16.00
C GLY A 103 -17.90 28.80 15.53
N ASN A 104 -17.02 29.30 16.39
CA ASN A 104 -15.59 29.47 16.06
C ASN A 104 -14.85 28.13 16.06
N GLN A 105 -13.93 27.94 15.11
CA GLN A 105 -13.07 26.75 15.00
C GLN A 105 -11.88 26.81 15.95
N ILE A 106 -11.61 25.69 16.61
CA ILE A 106 -10.39 25.41 17.38
C ILE A 106 -9.73 24.16 16.79
N GLU A 107 -8.42 24.21 16.64
CA GLU A 107 -7.60 23.16 16.03
C GLU A 107 -6.75 22.46 17.09
N PHE A 108 -6.71 21.14 17.02
CA PHE A 108 -5.84 20.30 17.84
C PHE A 108 -4.94 19.45 16.94
N PRO A 109 -3.70 19.16 17.36
CA PRO A 109 -2.90 18.14 16.71
C PRO A 109 -3.64 16.81 16.67
N ASP A 110 -3.64 16.16 15.52
CA ASP A 110 -4.13 14.79 15.37
C ASP A 110 -2.94 13.83 15.32
N GLU A 111 -2.41 13.54 16.51
CA GLU A 111 -1.31 12.60 16.65
C GLU A 111 -1.80 11.18 16.44
N TRP A 112 -1.03 10.41 15.67
CA TRP A 112 -1.32 9.02 15.41
C TRP A 112 -0.03 8.21 15.36
N ASP A 113 -0.20 6.89 15.42
CA ASP A 113 0.91 5.95 15.39
C ASP A 113 0.77 5.05 14.16
N PRO A 114 1.60 5.25 13.11
CA PRO A 114 1.58 4.43 11.91
C PRO A 114 1.75 2.93 12.19
N SER A 115 2.44 2.55 13.28
CA SER A 115 2.69 1.15 13.62
C SER A 115 1.42 0.38 13.97
N LYS A 116 0.32 1.09 14.30
CA LYS A 116 -0.99 0.48 14.54
C LYS A 116 -1.69 0.01 13.26
N PHE A 117 -1.28 0.55 12.10
CA PHE A 117 -1.94 0.30 10.82
C PHE A 117 -1.01 -0.33 9.79
N MET A 118 0.31 -0.18 9.95
CA MET A 118 1.28 -0.48 8.91
C MET A 118 2.49 -1.22 9.47
N THR A 119 3.16 -1.99 8.60
CA THR A 119 4.40 -2.68 8.94
C THR A 119 5.60 -1.83 8.56
N LEU A 120 6.53 -1.60 9.49
CA LEU A 120 7.76 -0.87 9.18
C LEU A 120 8.69 -1.74 8.33
N MET A 121 9.05 -1.25 7.15
CA MET A 121 9.95 -1.98 6.25
C MET A 121 11.40 -1.89 6.75
N PRO A 122 12.18 -2.98 6.64
CA PRO A 122 13.57 -3.00 7.10
C PRO A 122 14.52 -2.18 6.21
N ALA A 123 14.15 -1.97 4.95
CA ALA A 123 14.94 -1.19 4.01
C ALA A 123 15.05 0.28 4.45
N GLU A 124 16.28 0.79 4.47
CA GLU A 124 16.59 2.19 4.73
C GLU A 124 17.39 2.74 3.54
N VAL A 125 17.03 3.94 3.09
CA VAL A 125 17.72 4.66 2.02
C VAL A 125 18.20 6.01 2.51
N ASN A 126 19.33 6.48 1.99
CA ASN A 126 19.86 7.81 2.28
C ASN A 126 19.57 8.72 1.09
N VAL A 127 18.90 9.85 1.35
CA VAL A 127 18.55 10.85 0.34
C VAL A 127 19.16 12.19 0.74
N LYS A 128 19.80 12.90 -0.20
CA LYS A 128 20.28 14.25 0.03
C LYS A 128 19.14 15.25 -0.13
N ILE A 129 18.79 15.97 0.94
CA ILE A 129 17.77 17.01 0.95
C ILE A 129 18.38 18.28 1.54
N GLY A 130 18.41 19.37 0.78
CA GLY A 130 18.97 20.65 1.24
C GLY A 130 20.41 20.54 1.78
N GLY A 131 21.26 19.76 1.10
CA GLY A 131 22.65 19.51 1.50
C GLY A 131 22.83 18.55 2.68
N ARG A 132 21.75 18.05 3.29
CA ARG A 132 21.79 17.12 4.42
C ARG A 132 21.48 15.70 3.95
N ASN A 133 22.16 14.70 4.52
CA ASN A 133 21.78 13.30 4.34
C ASN A 133 20.60 12.98 5.25
N VAL A 134 19.48 12.57 4.65
CA VAL A 134 18.25 12.18 5.35
C VAL A 134 18.04 10.70 5.15
N LYS A 135 17.90 9.97 6.26
CA LYS A 135 17.55 8.55 6.25
C LYS A 135 16.05 8.39 6.14
N ILE A 136 15.60 7.55 5.21
CA ILE A 136 14.18 7.30 4.96
C ILE A 136 13.93 5.80 5.06
N ARG A 137 12.83 5.45 5.72
CA ARG A 137 12.22 4.12 5.74
C ARG A 137 10.76 4.25 5.35
N SER A 138 10.17 3.16 4.87
CA SER A 138 8.75 3.12 4.51
C SER A 138 7.94 2.31 5.50
N TRP A 139 6.70 2.73 5.68
CA TRP A 139 5.63 1.92 6.25
C TRP A 139 4.87 1.25 5.11
N LEU A 140 4.56 -0.03 5.24
CA LEU A 140 3.76 -0.80 4.29
C LEU A 140 2.34 -0.97 4.82
N TYR A 141 1.38 -0.52 4.03
CA TYR A 141 -0.04 -0.80 4.21
C TYR A 141 -0.52 -1.64 3.02
N GLU A 142 -1.07 -2.83 3.30
CA GLU A 142 -1.66 -3.68 2.27
C GLU A 142 -3.15 -3.35 2.17
N TYR A 143 -3.53 -2.67 1.09
CA TYR A 143 -4.94 -2.42 0.80
C TYR A 143 -5.56 -3.68 0.18
N GLN A 144 -6.70 -4.12 0.72
CA GLN A 144 -7.47 -5.22 0.20
C GLN A 144 -8.86 -4.72 -0.20
N SER A 145 -9.27 -5.01 -1.42
CA SER A 145 -10.65 -4.71 -1.84
C SER A 145 -11.64 -5.71 -1.22
N LEU A 146 -12.87 -5.25 -0.99
CA LEU A 146 -14.03 -6.11 -0.67
C LEU A 146 -14.31 -7.15 -1.77
N THR A 147 -13.86 -6.91 -3.00
CA THR A 147 -13.98 -7.86 -4.11
C THR A 147 -12.81 -8.88 -4.17
N GLY A 148 -11.86 -8.79 -3.23
CA GLY A 148 -10.78 -9.75 -3.04
C GLY A 148 -9.53 -9.53 -3.91
N GLY A 149 -9.36 -8.33 -4.46
CA GLY A 149 -8.13 -7.88 -5.11
C GLY A 149 -7.17 -7.15 -4.18
#